data_AF-A0AAN3H6P5-F1
#
_entry.id   AF-A0AAN3H6P5-F1
#
_cell.length_a   1.000
_cell.length_b   1.000
_cell.length_c   1.000
_cell.angle_alpha   90.00
_cell.angle_beta   90.00
_cell.angle_gamma   90.00
#
_symmetry.space_group_name_H-M   'P 1'
#
loop_
_entity.id
_entity.type
_entity.pdbx_description
1 polymer ?
#
loop_
_entity_poly.entity_id
_entity_poly.type
_entity_poly.pdbx_seq_one_letter_code
_entity_poly.pdbx_strand_id
1 'polypeptide(L)'
;MTDINDVIKTIDELIDGGVLTQYAIAREAGISDGTLSAFRKGKYKGDNAAVAASLRSWYENWNKQSALPEPPQFVETQTVQELRALFQAVRLMGCINVIVGVPGVGKTATARNYCQEQPNTWMITLSPAHSSVTECLLELADALGIDYTRANKGALSRAIRRRLMGTRGLV
;
A
#
# COMPACT_ATOMS: atom_id res chain seq x y z
N MET A 1 -4.55 -37.06 -2.99
CA MET A 1 -4.76 -36.39 -1.69
C MET A 1 -3.40 -36.27 -1.03
N THR A 2 -3.03 -35.09 -0.56
CA THR A 2 -1.78 -34.87 0.18
C THR A 2 -1.78 -35.72 1.45
N ASP A 3 -0.69 -36.45 1.70
CA ASP A 3 -0.54 -37.23 2.92
C ASP A 3 -0.53 -36.28 4.14
N ILE A 4 -1.20 -36.67 5.22
CA ILE A 4 -1.24 -35.85 6.43
C ILE A 4 0.13 -35.76 7.09
N ASN A 5 0.99 -36.78 6.93
CA ASN A 5 2.34 -36.78 7.47
C ASN A 5 3.22 -35.73 6.78
N ASP A 6 3.05 -35.55 5.46
CA ASP A 6 3.76 -34.52 4.70
C ASP A 6 3.34 -33.11 5.14
N VAL A 7 2.05 -32.93 5.43
CA VAL A 7 1.51 -31.66 5.96
C VAL A 7 2.07 -31.37 7.36
N ILE A 8 2.11 -32.36 8.26
CA ILE A 8 2.68 -32.20 9.60
C ILE A 8 4.18 -31.84 9.51
N LYS A 9 4.93 -32.54 8.66
CA LYS A 9 6.35 -32.25 8.44
C LYS A 9 6.55 -30.81 7.97
N THR A 10 5.73 -30.33 7.04
CA THR A 10 5.81 -28.94 6.56
C THR A 10 5.45 -27.94 7.67
N ILE A 11 4.44 -28.23 8.48
CA ILE A 11 4.08 -27.41 9.64
C ILE A 11 5.25 -27.31 10.63
N ASP A 12 5.92 -28.43 10.90
CA ASP A 12 7.09 -28.47 11.79
C ASP A 12 8.23 -27.61 11.23
N GLU A 13 8.55 -27.75 9.94
CA GLU A 13 9.57 -26.94 9.25
C GLU A 13 9.26 -25.43 9.29
N LEU A 14 7.98 -25.04 9.10
CA LEU A 14 7.56 -23.63 9.16
C LEU A 14 7.65 -23.03 10.55
N ILE A 15 7.39 -23.83 11.59
CA ILE A 15 7.49 -23.43 12.99
C ILE A 15 8.94 -23.32 13.41
N ASP A 16 9.75 -24.35 13.14
CA ASP A 16 11.16 -24.40 13.52
C ASP A 16 11.98 -23.34 12.76
N GLY A 17 11.62 -23.06 11.51
CA GLY A 17 12.19 -21.98 10.70
C GLY A 17 11.72 -20.57 11.09
N GLY A 18 10.77 -20.44 12.03
CA GLY A 18 10.24 -19.15 12.48
C GLY A 18 9.40 -18.40 11.44
N VAL A 19 8.99 -19.07 10.35
CA VAL A 19 8.18 -18.48 9.26
C VAL A 19 6.76 -18.23 9.75
N LEU A 20 6.18 -19.19 10.49
CA LEU A 20 4.86 -19.09 11.08
C LEU A 20 4.88 -19.62 12.52
N THR A 21 4.01 -19.08 13.36
CA THR A 21 3.80 -19.63 14.71
C THR A 21 2.74 -20.72 14.70
N GLN A 22 2.84 -21.69 15.60
CA GLN A 22 1.80 -22.73 15.77
C GLN A 22 0.42 -22.11 15.99
N TYR A 23 0.36 -21.02 16.76
CA TYR A 23 -0.87 -20.26 17.01
C TYR A 23 -1.49 -19.70 15.71
N ALA A 24 -0.67 -19.12 14.83
CA ALA A 24 -1.14 -18.60 13.54
C ALA A 24 -1.71 -19.72 12.67
N ILE A 25 -0.99 -20.85 12.56
CA ILE A 25 -1.42 -22.03 11.78
C ILE A 25 -2.73 -22.59 12.34
N ALA A 26 -2.83 -22.77 13.65
CA ALA A 26 -4.05 -23.27 14.29
C ALA A 26 -5.26 -22.37 13.99
N ARG A 27 -5.08 -21.05 14.11
CA ARG A 27 -6.11 -20.05 13.82
C ARG A 27 -6.57 -20.11 12.36
N GLU A 28 -5.64 -20.18 11.41
CA GLU A 28 -5.94 -20.27 9.98
C GLU A 28 -6.60 -21.60 9.60
N ALA A 29 -6.20 -22.70 10.23
CA ALA A 29 -6.81 -24.01 10.06
C ALA A 29 -8.15 -24.18 10.79
N GLY A 30 -8.60 -23.18 11.55
CA GLY A 30 -9.87 -23.22 12.28
C GLY A 30 -9.90 -24.22 13.46
N ILE A 31 -8.74 -24.51 14.05
CA ILE A 31 -8.60 -25.42 15.20
C ILE A 31 -7.93 -24.70 16.37
N SER A 32 -8.03 -25.23 17.59
CA SER A 32 -7.33 -24.64 18.74
C SER A 32 -5.83 -24.99 18.70
N ASP A 33 -5.00 -24.10 19.25
CA ASP A 33 -3.55 -24.33 19.38
C ASP A 33 -3.24 -25.63 20.16
N GLY A 34 -4.01 -25.90 21.22
CA GLY A 34 -3.89 -27.15 21.98
C GLY A 34 -4.24 -28.40 21.16
N THR A 35 -5.26 -28.32 20.30
CA THR A 35 -5.63 -29.40 19.37
C THR A 35 -4.50 -29.65 18.37
N LEU A 36 -3.94 -28.59 17.77
CA LEU A 36 -2.81 -28.72 16.84
C LEU A 36 -1.58 -29.34 17.52
N SER A 37 -1.22 -28.86 18.72
CA SER A 37 -0.10 -29.40 19.51
C SER A 37 -0.29 -30.88 19.84
N ALA A 38 -1.49 -31.27 20.27
CA ALA A 38 -1.80 -32.66 20.58
C ALA A 38 -1.81 -33.55 19.33
N PHE A 39 -2.30 -33.04 18.20
CA PHE A 39 -2.36 -33.76 16.93
C PHE A 39 -0.96 -34.00 16.35
N ARG A 40 -0.10 -32.97 16.29
CA ARG A 40 1.32 -33.08 15.89
C ARG A 40 2.08 -34.13 16.69
N LYS A 41 1.77 -34.25 17.99
CA LYS A 41 2.40 -35.22 18.90
C LYS A 41 1.77 -36.62 18.87
N GLY A 42 0.75 -36.85 18.05
CA GLY A 42 0.00 -38.11 18.00
C GLY A 42 -0.80 -38.43 19.28
N LYS A 43 -1.10 -37.42 20.10
CA LYS A 43 -1.76 -37.55 21.41
C LYS A 43 -3.21 -37.05 21.42
N TYR A 44 -3.72 -36.56 20.28
CA TYR A 44 -5.09 -36.06 20.19
C TYR A 44 -6.11 -37.21 20.20
N LYS A 45 -7.01 -37.20 21.19
CA LYS A 45 -8.02 -38.24 21.40
C LYS A 45 -9.38 -37.94 20.77
N GLY A 46 -9.52 -36.79 20.11
CA GLY A 46 -10.76 -36.39 19.44
C GLY A 46 -10.86 -36.93 18.02
N ASP A 47 -11.60 -36.21 17.17
CA ASP A 47 -11.75 -36.56 15.76
C ASP A 47 -10.50 -36.20 14.95
N ASN A 48 -9.60 -37.18 14.83
CA ASN A 48 -8.37 -37.06 14.04
C ASN A 48 -8.64 -36.88 12.53
N ALA A 49 -9.76 -37.39 12.01
CA ALA A 49 -10.10 -37.26 10.60
C ALA A 49 -10.51 -35.81 10.27
N ALA A 50 -11.33 -35.19 11.13
CA ALA A 50 -11.71 -33.79 11.01
C ALA A 50 -10.49 -32.85 11.09
N VAL A 51 -9.61 -33.06 12.07
CA VAL A 51 -8.38 -32.25 12.20
C VAL A 51 -7.47 -32.41 10.98
N ALA A 52 -7.29 -33.64 10.48
CA ALA A 52 -6.50 -33.89 9.28
C ALA A 52 -7.09 -33.22 8.03
N ALA A 53 -8.42 -33.18 7.91
CA ALA A 53 -9.08 -32.48 6.80
C ALA A 53 -8.85 -30.96 6.87
N SER A 54 -9.01 -30.35 8.05
CA SER A 54 -8.73 -28.93 8.26
C SER A 54 -7.29 -28.56 7.94
N LEU A 55 -6.34 -29.37 8.40
CA LEU A 55 -4.90 -29.14 8.15
C LEU A 55 -4.52 -29.28 6.68
N ARG A 56 -5.11 -30.25 5.95
CA ARG A 56 -4.89 -30.36 4.50
C ARG A 56 -5.44 -29.15 3.76
N SER A 57 -6.64 -28.69 4.11
CA SER A 57 -7.26 -27.49 3.52
C SER A 57 -6.40 -26.24 3.76
N TRP A 58 -5.92 -26.06 5.00
CA TRP A 58 -4.97 -25.00 5.33
C TRP A 58 -3.70 -25.07 4.47
N TYR A 59 -3.08 -26.26 4.39
CA TYR A 59 -1.85 -26.47 3.62
C TYR A 59 -2.02 -26.15 2.13
N GLU A 60 -3.14 -26.58 1.52
CA GLU A 60 -3.43 -26.28 0.12
C GLU A 60 -3.58 -24.77 -0.12
N ASN A 61 -4.21 -24.05 0.80
CA ASN A 61 -4.36 -22.59 0.70
C ASN A 61 -3.03 -21.87 0.91
N TRP A 62 -2.25 -22.29 1.91
CA TRP A 62 -0.92 -21.73 2.17
C TRP A 62 0.00 -21.93 0.97
N ASN A 63 0.06 -23.14 0.41
CA ASN A 63 0.91 -23.44 -0.75
C ASN A 63 0.50 -22.64 -2.00
N LYS A 64 -0.80 -22.40 -2.22
CA LYS A 64 -1.28 -21.50 -3.27
C LYS A 64 -0.86 -20.06 -3.02
N GLN A 65 -0.95 -19.60 -1.77
CA GLN A 65 -0.60 -18.23 -1.40
C GLN A 65 0.91 -17.97 -1.52
N SER A 66 1.75 -18.93 -1.16
CA SER A 66 3.21 -18.87 -1.36
C SER A 66 3.61 -18.78 -2.84
N ALA A 67 2.74 -19.25 -3.75
CA ALA A 67 2.94 -19.16 -5.19
C ALA A 67 2.35 -17.88 -5.81
N LEU A 68 1.57 -17.11 -5.05
CA LEU A 68 1.08 -15.82 -5.53
C LEU A 68 2.22 -14.79 -5.43
N PRO A 69 2.42 -13.95 -6.46
CA PRO A 69 3.30 -12.80 -6.33
C PRO A 69 2.79 -11.90 -5.21
N GLU A 70 3.69 -11.16 -4.55
CA GLU A 70 3.28 -10.13 -3.61
C GLU A 70 2.25 -9.22 -4.30
N PRO A 71 1.10 -8.94 -3.66
CA PRO A 71 0.11 -8.07 -4.24
C PRO A 71 0.75 -6.72 -4.56
N PRO A 72 0.65 -6.23 -5.80
CA PRO A 72 1.33 -5.00 -6.20
C PRO A 72 0.80 -3.84 -5.36
N GLN A 73 1.72 -3.06 -4.78
CA GLN A 73 1.37 -1.88 -3.98
C GLN A 73 0.61 -0.81 -4.80
N PHE A 74 0.81 -0.82 -6.11
CA PHE A 74 0.13 0.05 -7.06
C PHE A 74 -0.09 -0.69 -8.39
N VAL A 75 -1.31 -0.63 -8.92
CA VAL A 75 -1.69 -1.31 -10.16
C VAL A 75 -1.68 -0.30 -11.30
N GLU A 76 -0.82 -0.53 -12.29
CA GLU A 76 -0.76 0.28 -13.49
C GLU A 76 -1.96 -0.04 -14.40
N THR A 77 -2.98 0.81 -14.37
CA THR A 77 -4.15 0.71 -15.26
C THR A 77 -4.02 1.63 -16.46
N GLN A 78 -4.89 1.47 -17.47
CA GLN A 78 -4.93 2.38 -18.62
C GLN A 78 -5.10 3.86 -18.19
N THR A 79 -5.97 4.11 -17.21
CA THR A 79 -6.17 5.48 -16.68
C THR A 79 -4.92 6.02 -16.01
N VAL A 80 -4.16 5.18 -15.31
CA VAL A 80 -2.88 5.59 -14.70
C VAL A 80 -1.90 6.03 -15.79
N GLN A 81 -1.75 5.23 -16.84
CA GLN A 81 -0.83 5.53 -17.95
C GLN A 81 -1.18 6.86 -18.63
N GLU A 82 -2.47 7.10 -18.90
CA GLU A 82 -2.97 8.34 -19.49
C GLU A 82 -2.69 9.56 -18.60
N LEU A 83 -2.96 9.45 -17.30
CA LEU A 83 -2.71 10.51 -16.34
C LEU A 83 -1.21 10.82 -16.20
N ARG A 84 -0.35 9.79 -16.18
CA ARG A 84 1.11 9.97 -16.15
C ARG A 84 1.63 10.68 -17.40
N ALA A 85 1.15 10.27 -18.58
CA ALA A 85 1.49 10.94 -19.83
C ALA A 85 1.05 12.42 -19.81
N LEU A 86 -0.14 12.70 -19.27
CA LEU A 86 -0.67 14.05 -19.11
C LEU A 86 0.17 14.89 -18.14
N PHE A 87 0.56 14.35 -16.97
CA PHE A 87 1.44 15.03 -16.03
C PHE A 87 2.78 15.40 -16.66
N GLN A 88 3.37 14.46 -17.42
CA GLN A 88 4.62 14.71 -18.13
C GLN A 88 4.46 15.80 -19.19
N ALA A 89 3.38 15.75 -19.97
CA ALA A 89 3.10 16.75 -21.00
C ALA A 89 2.93 18.15 -20.38
N VAL A 90 2.16 18.27 -19.31
CA VAL A 90 1.93 19.52 -18.57
C VAL A 90 3.23 20.09 -18.01
N ARG A 91 4.08 19.23 -17.42
CA ARG A 91 5.41 19.61 -16.93
C ARG A 91 6.31 20.16 -18.04
N LEU A 92 6.31 19.53 -19.21
CA LEU A 92 7.11 19.98 -20.35
C LEU A 92 6.59 21.28 -20.96
N MET A 93 5.27 21.44 -21.03
CA MET A 93 4.62 22.65 -21.56
C MET A 93 4.64 23.82 -20.57
N GLY A 94 4.78 23.56 -19.26
CA GLY A 94 4.75 24.60 -18.23
C GLY A 94 3.38 25.27 -18.09
N CYS A 95 2.30 24.52 -18.30
CA CYS A 95 0.92 25.01 -18.24
C CYS A 95 0.18 24.48 -17.01
N ILE A 96 -1.05 24.98 -16.80
CA ILE A 96 -1.98 24.45 -15.79
C ILE A 96 -2.98 23.57 -16.51
N ASN A 97 -3.29 22.40 -15.93
CA ASN A 97 -4.31 21.50 -16.43
C ASN A 97 -5.30 21.12 -15.32
N VAL A 98 -6.54 20.83 -15.72
CA VAL A 98 -7.62 20.43 -14.82
C VAL A 98 -8.09 19.04 -15.21
N ILE A 99 -8.07 18.11 -14.26
CA ILE A 99 -8.46 16.72 -14.48
C ILE A 99 -9.74 16.44 -13.72
N VAL A 100 -10.82 16.15 -14.45
CA VAL A 100 -12.13 15.79 -13.90
C VAL A 100 -12.44 14.35 -14.26
N GLY A 101 -13.00 13.59 -13.32
CA GLY A 101 -13.43 12.23 -13.61
C GLY A 101 -14.20 11.62 -12.44
N VAL A 102 -14.85 10.49 -12.69
CA VAL A 102 -15.66 9.77 -11.72
C VAL A 102 -14.82 9.39 -10.47
N PRO A 103 -15.41 9.39 -9.25
CA PRO A 103 -14.72 8.87 -8.07
C PRO A 103 -14.20 7.44 -8.28
N GLY A 104 -13.06 7.10 -7.68
CA GLY A 104 -12.50 5.74 -7.74
C GLY A 104 -11.69 5.39 -8.99
N VAL A 105 -11.69 6.21 -10.05
CA VAL A 105 -10.93 5.94 -11.30
C VAL A 105 -9.40 6.06 -11.17
N GLY A 106 -8.87 6.26 -9.96
CA GLY A 106 -7.42 6.27 -9.72
C GLY A 106 -6.72 7.62 -9.85
N LYS A 107 -7.43 8.75 -10.00
CA LYS A 107 -6.82 10.10 -10.11
C LYS A 107 -5.84 10.42 -8.97
N THR A 108 -6.34 10.40 -7.74
CA THR A 108 -5.56 10.72 -6.53
C THR A 108 -4.45 9.71 -6.28
N ALA A 109 -4.72 8.41 -6.54
CA ALA A 109 -3.72 7.36 -6.40
C ALA A 109 -2.55 7.57 -7.39
N THR A 110 -2.86 7.90 -8.64
CA THR A 110 -1.86 8.17 -9.68
C THR A 110 -1.04 9.42 -9.36
N ALA A 111 -1.68 10.51 -8.93
CA ALA A 111 -0.97 11.74 -8.54
C ALA A 111 0.01 11.48 -7.39
N ARG A 112 -0.42 10.74 -6.35
CA ARG A 112 0.41 10.38 -5.20
C ARG A 112 1.60 9.51 -5.61
N ASN A 113 1.36 8.48 -6.41
CA ASN A 113 2.41 7.59 -6.87
C ASN A 113 3.39 8.29 -7.83
N TYR A 114 2.91 9.15 -8.74
CA TYR A 114 3.77 9.99 -9.57
C TYR A 114 4.65 10.94 -8.73
N CYS A 115 4.09 11.51 -7.66
CA CYS A 115 4.83 12.36 -6.72
C CYS A 115 5.95 11.63 -5.98
N GLN A 116 5.78 10.34 -5.68
CA GLN A 116 6.81 9.51 -5.04
C GLN A 116 7.95 9.13 -6.00
N GLU A 117 7.64 8.98 -7.29
CA GLU A 117 8.60 8.51 -8.29
C GLU A 117 9.37 9.63 -8.98
N GLN A 118 8.76 10.82 -9.10
CA GLN A 118 9.31 11.90 -9.92
C GLN A 118 9.84 13.05 -9.06
N PRO A 119 11.09 13.49 -9.25
CA PRO A 119 11.64 14.61 -8.51
C PRO A 119 10.90 15.91 -8.84
N ASN A 120 10.99 16.89 -7.94
CA ASN A 120 10.32 18.20 -8.10
C ASN A 120 8.82 18.06 -8.43
N THR A 121 8.18 17.08 -7.81
CA THR A 121 6.74 16.90 -7.84
C THR A 121 6.24 17.08 -6.43
N TRP A 122 5.19 17.88 -6.28
CA TRP A 122 4.53 18.11 -5.01
C TRP A 122 3.05 17.85 -5.20
N MET A 123 2.37 17.51 -4.12
CA MET A 123 0.93 17.28 -4.13
C MET A 123 0.36 17.95 -2.89
N ILE A 124 -0.57 18.88 -3.10
CA ILE A 124 -1.38 19.46 -2.03
C ILE A 124 -2.80 18.94 -2.11
N THR A 125 -3.48 18.85 -0.96
CA THR A 125 -4.88 18.43 -0.90
C THR A 125 -5.69 19.54 -0.25
N LEU A 126 -6.45 20.28 -1.05
CA LEU A 126 -7.30 21.35 -0.57
C LEU A 126 -8.72 20.83 -0.28
N SER A 127 -9.32 21.34 0.79
CA SER A 127 -10.73 21.13 1.11
C SER A 127 -11.42 22.49 1.24
N PRO A 128 -12.77 22.56 1.28
CA PRO A 128 -13.48 23.82 1.52
C PRO A 128 -13.02 24.57 2.78
N ALA A 129 -12.52 23.86 3.80
CA ALA A 129 -11.95 24.45 5.01
C ALA A 129 -10.63 25.21 4.74
N HIS A 130 -9.87 24.84 3.70
CA HIS A 130 -8.61 25.45 3.27
C HIS A 130 -8.75 26.22 1.95
N SER A 131 -9.92 26.82 1.70
CA SER A 131 -10.25 27.44 0.40
C SER A 131 -9.77 28.89 0.25
N SER A 132 -9.26 29.51 1.31
CA SER A 132 -8.73 30.87 1.21
C SER A 132 -7.39 30.87 0.46
N VAL A 133 -7.07 32.00 -0.19
CA VAL A 133 -5.77 32.15 -0.87
C VAL A 133 -4.60 31.97 0.11
N THR A 134 -4.76 32.39 1.36
CA THR A 134 -3.72 32.24 2.38
C THR A 134 -3.52 30.77 2.75
N GLU A 135 -4.60 30.03 2.98
CA GLU A 135 -4.56 28.59 3.28
C GLU A 135 -3.90 27.80 2.14
N CYS A 136 -4.29 28.07 0.89
CA CYS A 136 -3.66 27.45 -0.27
C CYS A 136 -2.15 27.74 -0.35
N LEU A 137 -1.71 28.96 -0.03
CA LEU A 137 -0.28 29.30 0.03
C LEU A 137 0.44 28.61 1.19
N LEU A 138 -0.22 28.37 2.32
CA LEU A 138 0.36 27.65 3.45
C LEU A 138 0.55 26.17 3.13
N GLU A 139 -0.47 25.51 2.55
CA GLU A 139 -0.39 24.12 2.08
C GLU A 139 0.72 23.94 1.03
N LEU A 140 0.86 24.89 0.10
CA LEU A 140 1.97 24.91 -0.86
C LEU A 140 3.32 25.06 -0.18
N ALA A 141 3.43 25.97 0.80
CA ALA A 141 4.68 26.21 1.50
C ALA A 141 5.12 24.98 2.29
N ASP A 142 4.18 24.31 2.97
CA ASP A 142 4.41 23.07 3.69
C ASP A 142 4.91 21.95 2.75
N ALA A 143 4.20 21.70 1.66
CA ALA A 143 4.60 20.70 0.66
C ALA A 143 5.98 20.98 0.04
N LEU A 144 6.36 22.27 -0.08
CA LEU A 144 7.64 22.70 -0.61
C LEU A 144 8.77 22.76 0.44
N GLY A 145 8.48 22.51 1.72
CA GLY A 145 9.44 22.59 2.83
C GLY A 145 9.91 24.01 3.13
N ILE A 146 9.05 25.01 2.92
CA ILE A 146 9.35 26.43 3.15
C ILE A 146 8.90 26.81 4.56
N ASP A 147 9.79 27.33 5.39
CA ASP A 147 9.40 27.90 6.70
C ASP A 147 8.56 29.16 6.51
N TYR A 148 7.35 29.15 7.08
CA TYR A 148 6.37 30.23 7.02
C TYR A 148 5.96 30.79 8.38
N THR A 149 6.64 30.44 9.47
CA THR A 149 6.30 30.82 10.85
C THR A 149 6.11 32.32 11.08
N ARG A 150 6.76 33.17 10.27
CA ARG A 150 6.66 34.65 10.33
C ARG A 150 6.35 35.30 8.97
N ALA A 151 5.90 34.52 7.99
CA ALA A 151 5.71 35.00 6.63
C ALA A 151 4.28 35.55 6.42
N ASN A 152 4.20 36.81 5.97
CA ASN A 152 2.93 37.32 5.42
C ASN A 152 2.67 36.76 4.01
N LYS A 153 1.44 36.91 3.51
CA LYS A 153 1.01 36.41 2.18
C LYS A 153 1.98 36.78 1.04
N GLY A 154 2.51 38.00 1.04
CA GLY A 154 3.46 38.45 0.02
C GLY A 154 4.83 37.76 0.13
N ALA A 155 5.32 37.54 1.34
CA ALA A 155 6.55 36.81 1.60
C ALA A 155 6.43 35.33 1.19
N LEU A 156 5.32 34.68 1.56
CA LEU A 156 4.97 33.31 1.17
C LEU A 156 4.97 33.14 -0.35
N SER A 157 4.20 33.97 -1.07
CA SER A 157 4.11 33.91 -2.52
C SER A 157 5.47 34.06 -3.22
N ARG A 158 6.32 34.98 -2.75
CA ARG A 158 7.68 35.15 -3.29
C ARG A 158 8.59 33.97 -2.97
N ALA A 159 8.48 33.36 -1.78
CA ALA A 159 9.25 32.18 -1.40
C ALA A 159 8.88 30.97 -2.28
N ILE A 160 7.58 30.70 -2.42
CA ILE A 160 7.05 29.64 -3.29
C ILE A 160 7.52 29.84 -4.73
N ARG A 161 7.36 31.06 -5.27
CA ARG A 161 7.81 31.37 -6.64
C ARG A 161 9.31 31.08 -6.80
N ARG A 162 10.15 31.56 -5.88
CA ARG A 162 11.61 31.30 -5.91
C ARG A 162 11.94 29.81 -5.86
N ARG A 163 11.20 29.03 -5.06
CA ARG A 163 11.39 27.58 -4.93
C ARG A 163 11.00 26.80 -6.19
N LEU A 164 10.04 27.32 -6.96
CA LEU A 164 9.54 26.70 -8.19
C LEU A 164 10.27 27.16 -9.46
N MET A 165 10.85 28.36 -9.47
CA MET A 165 11.55 28.86 -10.66
C MET A 165 12.73 27.95 -11.03
N GLY A 166 12.79 27.54 -12.30
CA GLY A 166 13.87 26.72 -12.84
C GLY A 166 13.83 25.24 -12.48
N THR A 167 12.86 24.78 -11.66
CA THR A 167 12.79 23.36 -11.26
C THR A 167 12.06 22.46 -12.26
N ARG A 168 11.33 23.05 -13.22
CA ARG A 168 10.33 22.35 -14.05
C ARG A 168 9.40 21.47 -13.20
N GLY A 169 9.07 21.96 -12.02
CA GLY A 169 8.30 21.20 -11.06
C GLY A 169 6.82 21.14 -11.42
N LEU A 170 6.15 20.10 -10.91
CA LEU A 170 4.71 19.93 -11.00
C LEU A 170 4.15 19.96 -9.58
N VAL A 171 3.06 20.70 -9.38
CA VAL A 171 2.39 20.87 -8.09
C VAL A 171 0.94 20.45 -8.25
#